data_AF-A0A2X4TZC5-F1
#
_entry.id   AF-A0A2X4TZC5-F1
#
_cell.length_a   1.000
_cell.length_b   1.000
_cell.length_c   1.000
_cell.angle_alpha   90.00
_cell.angle_beta   90.00
_cell.angle_gamma   90.00
#
_symmetry.space_group_name_H-M   'P 1'
#
loop_
_entity.id
_entity.type
_entity.pdbx_description
1 polymer ?
#
loop_
_entity_poly.entity_id
_entity_poly.type
_entity_poly.pdbx_seq_one_letter_code
_entity_poly.pdbx_strand_id
1 'polypeptide(L)'
;MEQAADHGGPAGQQQPVCRSNPAVEAKNGMVVTSQHLASQVGVDILKLGGNAIDAAVAVGYAQAVVNPCCGNIGGGGFMTIHLAEGTDTFINFRETAPAAASANMYLDAEGNVKKGASLYGYLAAGVPGTVLGMETARQKYGKLSREQVMGPAIKLAREGFVLTRADTDILDTTVARFKQDPESAKIFLRPDGTALQPGDRLVQSDLANTLEAIAKDGPDAFYKGKIPQAVEAAAKQGGGILTATTSPTTK
;
A
#
# COMPACT_ATOMS: atom_id res chain seq x y z
N MET A 1 72.82 -3.47 -34.05
CA MET A 1 73.00 -2.99 -32.65
C MET A 1 71.82 -2.08 -32.40
N GLU A 2 70.85 -2.35 -31.54
CA GLU A 2 70.83 -3.17 -30.33
C GLU A 2 69.37 -3.60 -30.05
N GLN A 3 69.23 -4.62 -29.21
CA GLN A 3 68.04 -5.41 -28.82
C GLN A 3 66.85 -4.56 -28.34
N ALA A 4 65.59 -4.86 -28.72
CA ALA A 4 64.70 -5.92 -28.23
C ALA A 4 64.31 -5.80 -26.73
N ALA A 5 63.04 -5.47 -26.49
CA ALA A 5 62.27 -5.93 -25.33
C ALA A 5 60.80 -6.06 -25.74
N ASP A 6 60.44 -7.31 -26.03
CA ASP A 6 59.10 -7.86 -26.11
C ASP A 6 58.45 -7.85 -24.72
N HIS A 7 57.27 -7.24 -24.59
CA HIS A 7 56.35 -7.47 -23.48
C HIS A 7 54.94 -7.72 -24.03
N GLY A 8 54.74 -8.93 -24.56
CA GLY A 8 53.44 -9.58 -24.64
C GLY A 8 52.77 -9.66 -23.27
N GLY A 9 51.95 -8.66 -22.94
CA GLY A 9 50.95 -8.76 -21.87
C GLY A 9 49.76 -9.61 -22.34
N PRO A 10 49.18 -10.47 -21.49
CA PRO A 10 48.09 -11.35 -21.89
C PRO A 10 46.90 -10.50 -22.36
N ALA A 11 46.30 -10.91 -23.48
CA ALA A 11 45.05 -10.35 -23.98
C ALA A 11 44.08 -10.20 -22.81
N GLY A 12 43.76 -8.95 -22.46
CA GLY A 12 42.90 -8.61 -21.34
C GLY A 12 41.62 -9.41 -21.47
N GLN A 13 41.42 -10.37 -20.57
CA GLN A 13 40.15 -11.04 -20.41
C GLN A 13 39.13 -9.94 -20.14
N GLN A 14 38.28 -9.65 -21.14
CA GLN A 14 37.10 -8.83 -20.93
C GLN A 14 36.36 -9.45 -19.75
N GLN A 15 36.31 -8.72 -18.64
CA GLN A 15 35.48 -9.11 -17.51
C GLN A 15 34.08 -9.43 -18.06
N PRO A 16 33.43 -10.52 -17.61
CA PRO A 16 32.10 -10.82 -18.08
C PRO A 16 31.23 -9.61 -17.76
N VAL A 17 30.83 -8.89 -18.79
CA VAL A 17 29.85 -7.81 -18.67
C VAL A 17 28.65 -8.49 -18.06
N CYS A 18 28.35 -8.21 -16.78
CA CYS A 18 27.14 -8.66 -16.13
C CYS A 18 25.97 -8.14 -16.96
N ARG A 19 25.50 -8.95 -17.92
CA ARG A 19 24.32 -8.61 -18.72
C ARG A 19 23.16 -8.66 -17.74
N SER A 20 22.60 -7.50 -17.42
CA SER A 20 21.32 -7.44 -16.76
C SER A 20 20.30 -8.20 -17.60
N ASN A 21 19.34 -8.86 -16.93
CA ASN A 21 18.20 -9.43 -17.63
C ASN A 21 17.55 -8.36 -18.51
N PRO A 22 17.09 -8.70 -19.72
CA PRO A 22 16.45 -7.74 -20.62
C PRO A 22 15.25 -7.11 -19.93
N ALA A 23 15.06 -5.80 -20.16
CA ALA A 23 13.89 -5.09 -19.66
C ALA A 23 12.61 -5.67 -20.30
N VAL A 24 11.51 -5.63 -19.55
CA VAL A 24 10.19 -5.94 -20.11
C VAL A 24 9.82 -4.82 -21.08
N GLU A 25 9.34 -5.17 -22.27
CA GLU A 25 8.91 -4.22 -23.29
C GLU A 25 7.39 -4.27 -23.50
N ALA A 26 6.77 -3.11 -23.74
CA ALA A 26 5.35 -2.99 -24.05
C ALA A 26 5.11 -1.85 -25.04
N LYS A 27 4.16 -2.03 -25.98
CA LYS A 27 3.87 -1.03 -27.03
C LYS A 27 2.94 0.10 -26.58
N ASN A 28 1.99 -0.18 -25.69
CA ASN A 28 0.86 0.72 -25.41
C ASN A 28 0.85 1.29 -23.99
N GLY A 29 1.26 0.50 -23.00
CA GLY A 29 1.22 0.89 -21.60
C GLY A 29 1.85 -0.18 -20.73
N MET A 30 2.33 0.23 -19.56
CA MET A 30 3.02 -0.64 -18.60
C MET A 30 2.60 -0.25 -17.19
N VAL A 31 2.43 -1.25 -16.34
CA VAL A 31 2.21 -1.07 -14.91
C VAL A 31 3.23 -1.92 -14.18
N VAL A 32 3.96 -1.29 -13.26
CA VAL A 32 5.00 -1.94 -12.46
C VAL A 32 4.69 -1.72 -10.99
N THR A 33 4.61 -2.80 -10.23
CA THR A 33 4.37 -2.78 -8.79
C THR A 33 5.15 -3.92 -8.13
N SER A 34 5.27 -3.91 -6.80
CA SER A 34 5.88 -5.00 -6.03
C SER A 34 5.07 -6.30 -6.04
N GLN A 35 3.81 -6.27 -6.49
CA GLN A 35 2.90 -7.41 -6.37
C GLN A 35 2.21 -7.70 -7.72
N HIS A 36 2.38 -8.92 -8.23
CA HIS A 36 1.99 -9.30 -9.58
C HIS A 36 0.48 -9.15 -9.89
N LEU A 37 -0.42 -9.47 -8.95
CA LEU A 37 -1.87 -9.28 -9.08
C LEU A 37 -2.22 -7.80 -9.18
N ALA A 38 -1.57 -6.93 -8.39
CA ALA A 38 -1.80 -5.49 -8.50
C ALA A 38 -1.30 -4.93 -9.84
N SER A 39 -0.13 -5.37 -10.32
CA SER A 39 0.35 -5.03 -11.67
C SER A 39 -0.67 -5.46 -12.74
N GLN A 40 -1.22 -6.68 -12.60
CA GLN A 40 -2.24 -7.20 -13.52
C GLN A 40 -3.53 -6.37 -13.48
N VAL A 41 -4.01 -5.97 -12.30
CA VAL A 41 -5.17 -5.08 -12.14
C VAL A 41 -4.96 -3.77 -12.91
N GLY A 42 -3.79 -3.13 -12.76
CA GLY A 42 -3.50 -1.90 -13.49
C GLY A 42 -3.49 -2.10 -15.01
N VAL A 43 -2.88 -3.20 -15.49
CA VAL A 43 -2.89 -3.55 -16.93
C VAL A 43 -4.32 -3.76 -17.43
N ASP A 44 -5.18 -4.43 -16.66
CA ASP A 44 -6.56 -4.68 -17.05
C ASP A 44 -7.39 -3.39 -17.09
N ILE A 45 -7.11 -2.44 -16.21
CA ILE A 45 -7.71 -1.10 -16.25
C ILE A 45 -7.26 -0.30 -17.48
N LEU A 46 -5.98 -0.38 -17.85
CA LEU A 46 -5.51 0.21 -19.10
C LEU A 46 -6.19 -0.43 -20.32
N LYS A 47 -6.36 -1.75 -20.33
CA LYS A 47 -7.08 -2.48 -21.39
C LYS A 47 -8.58 -2.13 -21.44
N LEU A 48 -9.17 -1.78 -20.30
CA LEU A 48 -10.55 -1.28 -20.20
C LEU A 48 -10.71 0.15 -20.78
N GLY A 49 -9.61 0.79 -21.19
CA GLY A 49 -9.61 2.16 -21.71
C GLY A 49 -9.41 3.24 -20.65
N GLY A 50 -9.07 2.84 -19.42
CA GLY A 50 -8.63 3.77 -18.38
C GLY A 50 -7.29 4.42 -18.73
N ASN A 51 -7.02 5.58 -18.15
CA ASN A 51 -5.72 6.23 -18.28
C ASN A 51 -4.74 5.78 -17.18
N ALA A 52 -3.54 6.37 -17.16
CA ALA A 52 -2.53 6.08 -16.15
C ALA A 52 -3.01 6.35 -14.71
N ILE A 53 -3.88 7.35 -14.50
CA ILE A 53 -4.43 7.69 -13.19
C ILE A 53 -5.49 6.66 -12.77
N ASP A 54 -6.38 6.24 -13.67
CA ASP A 54 -7.35 5.17 -13.38
C ASP A 54 -6.63 3.88 -12.98
N ALA A 55 -5.57 3.52 -13.72
CA ALA A 55 -4.76 2.35 -13.42
C ALA A 55 -4.02 2.50 -12.08
N ALA A 56 -3.45 3.67 -11.78
CA ALA A 56 -2.77 3.92 -10.51
C ALA A 56 -3.73 3.86 -9.30
N VAL A 57 -4.96 4.38 -9.44
CA VAL A 57 -5.99 4.31 -8.40
C VAL A 57 -6.41 2.86 -8.16
N ALA A 58 -6.66 2.09 -9.22
CA ALA A 58 -7.02 0.68 -9.09
C ALA A 58 -5.87 -0.15 -8.49
N VAL A 59 -4.63 0.11 -8.90
CA VAL A 59 -3.43 -0.48 -8.31
C VAL A 59 -3.32 -0.15 -6.82
N GLY A 60 -3.59 1.09 -6.42
CA GLY A 60 -3.56 1.51 -5.02
C GLY A 60 -4.50 0.68 -4.15
N TYR A 61 -5.75 0.51 -4.59
CA TYR A 61 -6.71 -0.34 -3.88
C TYR A 61 -6.37 -1.83 -3.95
N ALA A 62 -5.85 -2.33 -5.09
CA ALA A 62 -5.40 -3.71 -5.19
C ALA A 62 -4.26 -3.99 -4.22
N GLN A 63 -3.24 -3.11 -4.17
CA GLN A 63 -2.11 -3.19 -3.23
C GLN A 63 -2.58 -3.19 -1.77
N ALA A 64 -3.63 -2.43 -1.43
CA ALA A 64 -4.24 -2.45 -0.10
C ALA A 64 -4.80 -3.82 0.32
N VAL A 65 -5.00 -4.72 -0.64
CA VAL A 65 -5.47 -6.10 -0.41
C VAL A 65 -4.32 -7.10 -0.53
N VAL A 66 -3.57 -7.04 -1.62
CA VAL A 66 -2.60 -8.09 -1.98
C VAL A 66 -1.20 -7.87 -1.43
N ASN A 67 -0.89 -6.68 -0.92
CA ASN A 67 0.42 -6.33 -0.37
C ASN A 67 0.29 -5.61 0.99
N PRO A 68 -0.25 -6.28 2.02
CA PRO A 68 -0.67 -5.65 3.28
C PRO A 68 0.48 -5.10 4.14
N CYS A 69 1.75 -5.37 3.80
CA CYS A 69 2.87 -4.71 4.48
C CYS A 69 2.91 -3.20 4.27
N CYS A 70 2.34 -2.75 3.16
CA CYS A 70 2.74 -1.49 2.54
C CYS A 70 1.56 -0.84 1.80
N GLY A 71 0.87 -1.60 0.95
CA GLY A 71 -0.39 -1.16 0.35
C GLY A 71 -1.46 -1.02 1.43
N ASN A 72 -2.24 0.06 1.38
CA ASN A 72 -3.11 0.41 2.50
C ASN A 72 -4.32 1.27 2.10
N ILE A 73 -5.35 1.24 2.94
CA ILE A 73 -6.34 2.33 3.10
C ILE A 73 -6.19 3.05 4.45
N GLY A 74 -5.38 2.51 5.36
CA GLY A 74 -5.17 3.02 6.73
C GLY A 74 -3.89 3.86 6.92
N GLY A 75 -3.18 4.22 5.85
CA GLY A 75 -2.02 5.10 5.87
C GLY A 75 -2.17 6.29 4.93
N GLY A 76 -1.09 6.70 4.29
CA GLY A 76 -1.07 7.82 3.34
C GLY A 76 0.08 7.71 2.33
N GLY A 77 0.32 8.78 1.58
CA GLY A 77 1.36 8.80 0.57
C GLY A 77 1.32 10.00 -0.36
N PHE A 78 1.87 9.80 -1.54
CA PHE A 78 2.05 10.84 -2.56
C PHE A 78 1.81 10.28 -3.96
N MET A 79 1.38 11.13 -4.88
CA MET A 79 1.27 10.79 -6.30
C MET A 79 1.85 11.93 -7.13
N THR A 80 2.91 11.63 -7.90
CA THR A 80 3.46 12.54 -8.91
C THR A 80 2.87 12.16 -10.26
N ILE A 81 2.35 13.16 -10.97
CA ILE A 81 1.60 12.95 -12.22
C ILE A 81 2.21 13.85 -13.30
N HIS A 82 2.55 13.24 -14.43
CA HIS A 82 2.86 13.94 -15.67
C HIS A 82 1.69 13.74 -16.63
N LEU A 83 0.99 14.82 -16.97
CA LEU A 83 -0.16 14.78 -17.86
C LEU A 83 0.27 14.87 -19.32
N ALA A 84 -0.54 14.32 -20.23
CA ALA A 84 -0.20 14.20 -21.65
C ALA A 84 0.01 15.56 -22.34
N GLU A 85 -0.65 16.61 -21.84
CA GLU A 85 -0.47 18.00 -22.28
C GLU A 85 0.82 18.67 -21.75
N GLY A 86 1.66 17.93 -21.01
CA GLY A 86 2.95 18.38 -20.51
C GLY A 86 2.93 19.05 -19.13
N THR A 87 1.80 18.97 -18.41
CA THR A 87 1.69 19.52 -17.04
C THR A 87 2.17 18.51 -16.00
N ASP A 88 3.10 18.93 -15.16
CA ASP A 88 3.50 18.19 -13.96
C ASP A 88 2.67 18.63 -12.74
N THR A 89 2.19 17.67 -11.96
CA THR A 89 1.44 17.95 -10.74
C THR A 89 1.69 16.89 -9.69
N PHE A 90 1.26 17.18 -8.47
CA PHE A 90 1.53 16.39 -7.28
C PHE A 90 0.29 16.38 -6.40
N ILE A 91 -0.01 15.21 -5.82
CA ILE A 91 -1.06 15.05 -4.81
C ILE A 91 -0.39 14.57 -3.53
N ASN A 92 -0.48 15.38 -2.48
CA ASN A 92 -0.09 15.00 -1.14
C ASN A 92 -1.30 14.47 -0.38
N PHE A 93 -1.27 13.18 -0.04
CA PHE A 93 -2.24 12.52 0.83
C PHE A 93 -1.54 11.83 1.99
N ARG A 94 -0.47 12.45 2.50
CA ARG A 94 0.21 12.02 3.73
C ARG A 94 -0.77 12.07 4.89
N GLU A 95 -0.57 11.15 5.83
CA GLU A 95 -1.32 11.16 7.09
C GLU A 95 -1.15 12.50 7.82
N THR A 96 -2.21 12.95 8.49
CA THR A 96 -2.14 14.11 9.38
C THR A 96 -2.11 13.65 10.84
N ALA A 97 -1.43 14.41 11.70
CA ALA A 97 -1.50 14.14 13.13
C ALA A 97 -2.96 14.30 13.61
N PRO A 98 -3.48 13.37 14.45
CA PRO A 98 -4.81 13.52 15.03
C PRO A 98 -4.94 14.85 15.79
N ALA A 99 -6.15 15.41 15.86
CA ALA A 99 -6.37 16.72 16.50
C ALA A 99 -5.96 16.76 17.99
N ALA A 100 -5.98 15.61 18.66
CA ALA A 100 -5.56 15.46 20.05
C ALA A 100 -4.04 15.18 20.23
N ALA A 101 -3.26 15.20 19.14
CA ALA A 101 -1.82 14.98 19.22
C ALA A 101 -1.11 16.14 19.92
N SER A 102 -0.06 15.83 20.68
CA SER A 102 0.78 16.82 21.38
C SER A 102 2.26 16.54 21.14
N ALA A 103 3.10 17.56 21.33
CA ALA A 103 4.55 17.45 21.13
C ALA A 103 5.22 16.40 22.02
N ASN A 104 4.63 16.10 23.19
CA ASN A 104 5.18 15.21 24.21
C ASN A 104 4.40 13.89 24.37
N MET A 105 3.46 13.55 23.48
CA MET A 105 2.61 12.35 23.61
C MET A 105 3.39 11.02 23.67
N TYR A 106 4.63 11.00 23.19
CA TYR A 106 5.52 9.83 23.20
C TYR A 106 6.57 9.87 24.33
N LEU A 107 6.47 10.82 25.26
CA LEU A 107 7.37 10.92 26.40
C LEU A 107 6.71 10.35 27.67
N ASP A 108 7.50 9.80 28.58
CA ASP A 108 7.09 9.48 29.95
C ASP A 108 7.09 10.72 30.86
N ALA A 109 6.81 10.53 32.15
CA ALA A 109 6.68 11.62 33.10
C ALA A 109 8.03 12.33 33.36
N GLU A 110 9.13 11.61 33.16
CA GLU A 110 10.51 12.07 33.32
C GLU A 110 11.05 12.72 32.03
N GLY A 111 10.26 12.70 30.94
CA GLY A 111 10.62 13.28 29.65
C GLY A 111 11.43 12.35 28.74
N ASN A 112 11.56 11.06 29.06
CA ASN A 112 12.24 10.09 28.22
C ASN A 112 11.28 9.49 27.18
N VAL A 113 11.85 9.02 26.06
CA VAL A 113 11.07 8.39 24.98
C VAL A 113 10.49 7.05 25.45
N LYS A 114 9.17 6.91 25.33
CA LYS A 114 8.47 5.62 25.49
C LYS A 114 8.81 4.72 24.30
N LYS A 115 9.70 3.74 24.53
CA LYS A 115 10.18 2.82 23.48
C LYS A 115 9.02 2.17 22.72
N GLY A 116 8.97 2.38 21.41
CA GLY A 116 7.98 1.78 20.52
C GLY A 116 6.61 2.47 20.45
N ALA A 117 6.32 3.47 21.31
CA ALA A 117 5.01 4.12 21.34
C ALA A 117 4.65 4.87 20.05
N SER A 118 5.65 5.30 19.28
CA SER A 118 5.49 5.92 17.96
C SER A 118 5.54 4.93 16.78
N LEU A 119 5.71 3.63 17.07
CA LEU A 119 5.85 2.58 16.06
C LEU A 119 4.75 1.51 16.15
N TYR A 120 4.22 1.28 17.35
CA TYR A 120 3.30 0.18 17.63
C TYR A 120 2.09 0.66 18.41
N GLY A 121 0.94 0.05 18.13
CA GLY A 121 -0.33 0.34 18.78
C GLY A 121 -1.04 1.58 18.21
N TYR A 122 -2.22 1.87 18.75
CA TYR A 122 -3.13 2.87 18.20
C TYR A 122 -2.64 4.31 18.36
N LEU A 123 -1.73 4.59 19.30
CA LEU A 123 -1.15 5.92 19.48
C LEU A 123 -0.24 6.32 18.32
N ALA A 124 0.39 5.34 17.66
CA ALA A 124 1.32 5.56 16.54
C ALA A 124 0.61 5.93 15.22
N ALA A 125 -0.71 5.80 15.15
CA ALA A 125 -1.47 6.01 13.92
C ALA A 125 -1.79 7.50 13.65
N GLY A 126 -1.48 7.94 12.43
CA GLY A 126 -1.99 9.20 11.89
C GLY A 126 -3.37 9.04 11.27
N VAL A 127 -4.03 10.15 10.94
CA VAL A 127 -5.30 10.16 10.21
C VAL A 127 -5.04 9.72 8.76
N PRO A 128 -5.62 8.61 8.28
CA PRO A 128 -5.26 8.05 6.97
C PRO A 128 -5.67 8.95 5.79
N GLY A 129 -4.79 9.16 4.83
CA GLY A 129 -5.02 10.00 3.65
C GLY A 129 -5.30 9.24 2.35
N THR A 130 -4.99 7.94 2.26
CA THR A 130 -5.00 7.20 0.98
C THR A 130 -6.35 7.24 0.26
N VAL A 131 -7.46 6.99 0.95
CA VAL A 131 -8.79 6.96 0.33
C VAL A 131 -9.15 8.31 -0.29
N LEU A 132 -8.87 9.41 0.42
CA LEU A 132 -9.10 10.76 -0.12
C LEU A 132 -8.18 11.05 -1.31
N GLY A 133 -6.88 10.72 -1.20
CA GLY A 133 -5.92 10.95 -2.28
C GLY A 133 -6.26 10.23 -3.58
N MET A 134 -6.70 8.96 -3.48
CA MET A 134 -7.12 8.17 -4.63
C MET A 134 -8.39 8.72 -5.28
N GLU A 135 -9.37 9.14 -4.47
CA GLU A 135 -10.60 9.76 -5.01
C GLU A 135 -10.29 11.13 -5.65
N THR A 136 -9.43 11.95 -5.06
CA THR A 136 -9.00 13.23 -5.63
C THR A 136 -8.33 13.03 -6.99
N ALA A 137 -7.41 12.05 -7.10
CA ALA A 137 -6.77 11.72 -8.36
C ALA A 137 -7.79 11.27 -9.42
N ARG A 138 -8.68 10.35 -9.05
CA ARG A 138 -9.74 9.83 -9.94
C ARG A 138 -10.68 10.93 -10.43
N GLN A 139 -11.16 11.79 -9.54
CA GLN A 139 -12.10 12.86 -9.89
C GLN A 139 -11.47 13.91 -10.79
N LYS A 140 -10.21 14.28 -10.53
CA LYS A 140 -9.55 15.38 -11.25
C LYS A 140 -8.92 14.93 -12.57
N TYR A 141 -8.42 13.70 -12.63
CA TYR A 141 -7.60 13.24 -13.74
C TYR A 141 -8.01 11.86 -14.30
N GLY A 142 -8.90 11.12 -13.63
CA GLY A 142 -9.38 9.83 -14.10
C GLY A 142 -10.48 9.93 -15.16
N LYS A 143 -10.78 8.81 -15.80
CA LYS A 143 -11.88 8.64 -16.75
C LYS A 143 -12.92 7.63 -16.29
N LEU A 144 -12.53 6.69 -15.43
CA LEU A 144 -13.39 5.59 -15.01
C LEU A 144 -14.16 5.92 -13.73
N SER A 145 -15.29 5.22 -13.55
CA SER A 145 -16.08 5.31 -12.33
C SER A 145 -15.34 4.72 -11.14
N ARG A 146 -15.76 5.09 -9.92
CA ARG A 146 -15.16 4.55 -8.69
C ARG A 146 -15.34 3.03 -8.60
N GLU A 147 -16.52 2.55 -8.99
CA GLU A 147 -16.85 1.13 -9.01
C GLU A 147 -15.94 0.36 -9.97
N GLN A 148 -15.63 0.92 -11.15
CA GLN A 148 -14.74 0.29 -12.12
C GLN A 148 -13.32 0.14 -11.58
N VAL A 149 -12.76 1.18 -10.94
CA VAL A 149 -11.37 1.14 -10.43
C VAL A 149 -11.24 0.36 -9.11
N MET A 150 -12.30 0.26 -8.30
CA MET A 150 -12.27 -0.48 -7.03
C MET A 150 -12.73 -1.94 -7.13
N GLY A 151 -13.53 -2.28 -8.15
CA GLY A 151 -14.08 -3.62 -8.36
C GLY A 151 -13.05 -4.75 -8.27
N PRO A 152 -11.85 -4.64 -8.91
CA PRO A 152 -10.83 -5.68 -8.81
C PRO A 152 -10.33 -5.92 -7.38
N ALA A 153 -10.11 -4.86 -6.60
CA ALA A 153 -9.65 -4.96 -5.22
C ALA A 153 -10.73 -5.60 -4.31
N ILE A 154 -11.99 -5.20 -4.50
CA ILE A 154 -13.13 -5.80 -3.79
C ILE A 154 -13.19 -7.31 -4.05
N LYS A 155 -13.07 -7.72 -5.33
CA LYS A 155 -13.06 -9.12 -5.72
C LYS A 155 -11.92 -9.89 -5.05
N LEU A 156 -10.70 -9.35 -5.11
CA LEU A 156 -9.52 -9.96 -4.48
C LEU A 156 -9.69 -10.11 -2.96
N ALA A 157 -10.29 -9.13 -2.28
CA ALA A 157 -10.52 -9.20 -0.84
C ALA A 157 -11.63 -10.21 -0.49
N ARG A 158 -12.70 -10.26 -1.28
CA ARG A 158 -13.89 -11.09 -1.06
C ARG A 158 -13.64 -12.57 -1.36
N GLU A 159 -13.09 -12.86 -2.53
CA GLU A 159 -12.83 -14.23 -3.00
C GLU A 159 -11.48 -14.76 -2.51
N GLY A 160 -10.61 -13.86 -2.06
CA GLY A 160 -9.25 -14.13 -1.68
C GLY A 160 -8.34 -14.46 -2.87
N PHE A 161 -7.05 -14.55 -2.58
CA PHE A 161 -6.01 -14.90 -3.53
C PHE A 161 -5.06 -15.92 -2.93
N VAL A 162 -4.41 -16.70 -3.79
CA VAL A 162 -3.47 -17.75 -3.37
C VAL A 162 -2.12 -17.11 -3.09
N LEU A 163 -1.58 -17.36 -1.90
CA LEU A 163 -0.29 -16.83 -1.48
C LEU A 163 0.84 -17.56 -2.18
N THR A 164 1.80 -16.78 -2.67
CA THR A 164 3.09 -17.24 -3.15
C THR A 164 4.12 -17.21 -2.03
N ARG A 165 5.32 -17.74 -2.29
CA ARG A 165 6.44 -17.66 -1.33
C ARG A 165 6.81 -16.22 -0.97
N ALA A 166 6.82 -15.33 -1.96
CA ALA A 166 7.13 -13.93 -1.73
C ALA A 166 6.11 -13.25 -0.81
N ASP A 167 4.82 -13.59 -0.93
CA ASP A 167 3.78 -13.04 -0.06
C ASP A 167 3.97 -13.54 1.39
N THR A 168 4.27 -14.83 1.59
CA THR A 168 4.47 -15.37 2.95
C THR A 168 5.77 -14.91 3.59
N ASP A 169 6.84 -14.73 2.82
CA ASP A 169 8.11 -14.20 3.35
C ASP A 169 7.91 -12.81 3.97
N ILE A 170 7.04 -11.98 3.38
CA ILE A 170 6.67 -10.67 3.92
C ILE A 170 5.87 -10.84 5.22
N LEU A 171 4.85 -11.71 5.23
CA LEU A 171 3.99 -11.94 6.40
C LEU A 171 4.76 -12.53 7.59
N ASP A 172 5.72 -13.42 7.33
CA ASP A 172 6.54 -14.10 8.33
C ASP A 172 7.31 -13.11 9.23
N THR A 173 7.67 -11.94 8.70
CA THR A 173 8.32 -10.85 9.47
C THR A 173 7.45 -10.28 10.60
N THR A 174 6.14 -10.55 10.58
CA THR A 174 5.14 -9.91 11.46
C THR A 174 4.31 -10.93 12.25
N VAL A 175 4.48 -12.24 12.03
CA VAL A 175 3.73 -13.32 12.72
C VAL A 175 3.69 -13.17 14.24
N ALA A 176 4.82 -12.80 14.87
CA ALA A 176 4.88 -12.61 16.32
C ALA A 176 3.96 -11.47 16.81
N ARG A 177 3.76 -10.43 16.00
CA ARG A 177 2.85 -9.31 16.29
C ARG A 177 1.40 -9.67 15.97
N PHE A 178 1.15 -10.41 14.88
CA PHE A 178 -0.21 -10.91 14.59
C PHE A 178 -0.77 -11.73 15.75
N LYS A 179 0.06 -12.57 16.39
CA LYS A 179 -0.36 -13.36 17.57
C LYS A 179 -0.76 -12.51 18.78
N GLN A 180 -0.37 -11.24 18.83
CA GLN A 180 -0.67 -10.32 19.94
C GLN A 180 -1.94 -9.50 19.71
N ASP A 181 -2.48 -9.49 18.48
CA ASP A 181 -3.65 -8.71 18.10
C ASP A 181 -4.75 -9.64 17.54
N PRO A 182 -5.86 -9.87 18.27
CA PRO A 182 -6.90 -10.81 17.86
C PRO A 182 -7.50 -10.53 16.47
N GLU A 183 -7.67 -9.26 16.11
CA GLU A 183 -8.22 -8.87 14.81
C GLU A 183 -7.26 -9.21 13.67
N SER A 184 -5.96 -8.93 13.83
CA SER A 184 -4.93 -9.31 12.87
C SER A 184 -4.73 -10.82 12.81
N ALA A 185 -4.76 -11.52 13.95
CA ALA A 185 -4.63 -12.99 14.02
C ALA A 185 -5.72 -13.68 13.19
N LYS A 186 -6.96 -13.19 13.29
CA LYS A 186 -8.12 -13.71 12.54
C LYS A 186 -7.93 -13.64 11.01
N ILE A 187 -7.12 -12.68 10.53
CA ILE A 187 -6.92 -12.43 9.09
C ILE A 187 -5.63 -13.08 8.59
N PHE A 188 -4.52 -12.91 9.32
CA PHE A 188 -3.17 -13.21 8.83
C PHE A 188 -2.53 -14.47 9.44
N LEU A 189 -3.26 -15.21 10.27
CA LEU A 189 -2.86 -16.52 10.77
C LEU A 189 -3.87 -17.58 10.36
N ARG A 190 -3.43 -18.84 10.37
CA ARG A 190 -4.32 -19.98 10.24
C ARG A 190 -5.19 -20.14 11.49
N PRO A 191 -6.31 -20.91 11.40
CA PRO A 191 -7.19 -21.16 12.54
C PRO A 191 -6.49 -21.79 13.75
N ASP A 192 -5.40 -22.53 13.54
CA ASP A 192 -4.56 -23.11 14.60
C ASP A 192 -3.51 -22.15 15.17
N GLY A 193 -3.49 -20.89 14.71
CA GLY A 193 -2.55 -19.85 15.12
C GLY A 193 -1.17 -19.93 14.45
N THR A 194 -0.98 -20.83 13.48
CA THR A 194 0.27 -20.91 12.70
C THR A 194 0.29 -19.87 11.57
N ALA A 195 1.49 -19.59 11.05
CA ALA A 195 1.65 -18.68 9.92
C ALA A 195 0.99 -19.25 8.66
N LEU A 196 0.47 -18.36 7.81
CA LEU A 196 0.04 -18.72 6.45
C LEU A 196 1.24 -19.24 5.65
N GLN A 197 1.02 -20.17 4.72
CA GLN A 197 2.07 -20.75 3.85
C GLN A 197 1.70 -20.61 2.37
N PRO A 198 2.69 -20.76 1.46
CA PRO A 198 2.42 -20.77 0.04
C PRO A 198 1.35 -21.81 -0.31
N GLY A 199 0.40 -21.42 -1.17
CA GLY A 199 -0.76 -22.24 -1.51
C GLY A 199 -2.00 -21.98 -0.64
N ASP A 200 -1.86 -21.35 0.53
CA ASP A 200 -3.01 -20.89 1.30
C ASP A 200 -3.76 -19.78 0.55
N ARG A 201 -5.07 -19.69 0.78
CA ARG A 201 -5.91 -18.61 0.28
C ARG A 201 -6.15 -17.58 1.37
N LEU A 202 -5.71 -16.34 1.15
CA LEU A 202 -5.99 -15.23 2.05
C LEU A 202 -7.30 -14.54 1.66
N VAL A 203 -8.30 -14.60 2.53
CA VAL A 203 -9.61 -13.93 2.37
C VAL A 203 -9.73 -12.81 3.39
N GLN A 204 -10.18 -11.64 2.96
CA GLN A 204 -10.27 -10.42 3.78
C GLN A 204 -11.69 -9.85 3.72
N SER A 205 -12.68 -10.60 4.23
CA SER A 205 -14.11 -10.26 4.11
C SER A 205 -14.48 -8.91 4.71
N ASP A 206 -13.88 -8.53 5.84
CA ASP A 206 -14.15 -7.25 6.49
C ASP A 206 -13.58 -6.09 5.66
N LEU A 207 -12.38 -6.26 5.09
CA LEU A 207 -11.82 -5.28 4.14
C LEU A 207 -12.66 -5.18 2.86
N ALA A 208 -13.17 -6.30 2.33
CA ALA A 208 -14.05 -6.29 1.17
C ALA A 208 -15.33 -5.46 1.44
N ASN A 209 -15.94 -5.61 2.62
CA ASN A 209 -17.10 -4.80 3.03
C ASN A 209 -16.74 -3.31 3.10
N THR A 210 -15.56 -2.97 3.65
CA THR A 210 -15.07 -1.59 3.69
C THR A 210 -14.86 -1.02 2.29
N LEU A 211 -14.22 -1.76 1.39
CA LEU A 211 -13.98 -1.33 0.01
C LEU A 211 -15.29 -1.18 -0.78
N GLU A 212 -16.28 -2.05 -0.57
CA GLU A 212 -17.61 -1.91 -1.17
C GLU A 212 -18.33 -0.64 -0.71
N ALA A 213 -18.26 -0.33 0.59
CA ALA A 213 -18.83 0.91 1.12
C ALA A 213 -18.16 2.14 0.49
N ILE A 214 -16.83 2.13 0.35
CA ILE A 214 -16.09 3.23 -0.30
C ILE A 214 -16.44 3.32 -1.79
N ALA A 215 -16.55 2.19 -2.50
CA ALA A 215 -16.91 2.20 -3.91
C ALA A 215 -18.30 2.85 -4.12
N LYS A 216 -19.26 2.49 -3.26
CA LYS A 216 -20.64 2.99 -3.33
C LYS A 216 -20.78 4.45 -2.87
N ASP A 217 -20.34 4.74 -1.65
CA ASP A 217 -20.65 6.01 -0.96
C ASP A 217 -19.45 6.98 -0.97
N GLY A 218 -18.33 6.57 -1.54
CA GLY A 218 -17.14 7.41 -1.73
C GLY A 218 -16.30 7.58 -0.46
N PRO A 219 -15.44 8.62 -0.42
CA PRO A 219 -14.58 8.86 0.74
C PRO A 219 -15.38 9.12 2.01
N ASP A 220 -16.61 9.61 1.90
CA ASP A 220 -17.51 9.81 3.04
C ASP A 220 -17.79 8.50 3.79
N ALA A 221 -17.79 7.33 3.12
CA ALA A 221 -17.91 6.05 3.82
C ALA A 221 -16.78 5.81 4.83
N PHE A 222 -15.56 6.24 4.47
CA PHE A 222 -14.35 6.01 5.24
C PHE A 222 -14.11 7.10 6.29
N TYR A 223 -14.49 8.34 6.00
CA TYR A 223 -14.25 9.50 6.87
C TYR A 223 -15.48 9.96 7.66
N LYS A 224 -16.67 9.44 7.35
CA LYS A 224 -17.92 9.76 8.07
C LYS A 224 -18.71 8.49 8.38
N GLY A 225 -19.50 8.54 9.45
CA GLY A 225 -20.40 7.43 9.82
C GLY A 225 -19.69 6.25 10.48
N LYS A 226 -20.03 5.02 10.06
CA LYS A 226 -19.75 3.80 10.84
C LYS A 226 -18.28 3.40 10.89
N ILE A 227 -17.55 3.49 9.77
CA ILE A 227 -16.12 3.14 9.71
C ILE A 227 -15.29 3.99 10.69
N PRO A 228 -15.33 5.33 10.63
CA PRO A 228 -14.52 6.14 11.56
C PRO A 228 -14.99 6.03 13.02
N GLN A 229 -16.27 5.73 13.27
CA GLN A 229 -16.78 5.41 14.62
C GLN A 229 -16.17 4.11 15.17
N ALA A 230 -16.06 3.06 14.33
CA ALA A 230 -15.41 1.82 14.71
C ALA A 230 -13.91 2.02 14.97
N VAL A 231 -13.24 2.82 14.13
CA VAL A 231 -11.82 3.19 14.32
C VAL A 231 -11.63 3.96 15.62
N GLU A 232 -12.47 4.95 15.93
CA GLU A 232 -12.40 5.70 17.20
C GLU A 232 -12.62 4.78 18.40
N ALA A 233 -13.59 3.85 18.33
CA ALA A 233 -13.84 2.90 19.41
C ALA A 233 -12.62 2.00 19.65
N ALA A 234 -12.03 1.45 18.59
CA ALA A 234 -10.82 0.63 18.68
C ALA A 234 -9.62 1.44 19.19
N ALA A 235 -9.44 2.67 18.69
CA ALA A 235 -8.40 3.57 19.15
C ALA A 235 -8.52 3.85 20.65
N LYS A 236 -9.71 4.21 21.14
CA LYS A 236 -9.95 4.44 22.57
C LYS A 236 -9.64 3.21 23.42
N GLN A 237 -10.04 2.02 22.98
CA GLN A 237 -9.76 0.76 23.68
C GLN A 237 -8.25 0.44 23.71
N GLY A 238 -7.54 0.75 22.64
CA GLY A 238 -6.10 0.50 22.49
C GLY A 238 -5.19 1.69 22.84
N GLY A 239 -5.70 2.71 23.53
CA GLY A 239 -4.91 3.87 23.99
C GLY A 239 -4.48 4.86 22.90
N GLY A 240 -5.12 4.84 21.74
CA GLY A 240 -4.95 5.80 20.66
C GLY A 240 -5.83 7.05 20.77
N ILE A 241 -5.59 7.98 19.86
CA ILE A 241 -6.17 9.33 19.90
C ILE A 241 -6.89 9.73 18.60
N LEU A 242 -7.14 8.78 17.71
CA LEU A 242 -7.96 8.99 16.52
C LEU A 242 -9.43 9.20 16.91
N THR A 243 -10.08 10.17 16.27
CA THR A 243 -11.50 10.48 16.50
C THR A 243 -12.27 10.46 15.19
N ALA A 244 -13.57 10.13 15.25
CA ALA A 244 -14.39 10.03 14.04
C ALA A 244 -14.61 11.37 13.32
N THR A 245 -14.25 12.49 13.96
CA THR A 245 -14.34 13.84 13.40
C THR A 245 -13.09 14.27 12.63
N THR A 246 -11.99 13.51 12.69
CA THR A 246 -10.78 13.84 11.95
C THR A 246 -10.91 13.44 10.48
N SER A 247 -10.95 14.44 9.59
CA SER A 247 -10.86 14.25 8.14
C SER A 247 -9.52 14.80 7.63
N PRO A 248 -8.81 14.07 6.75
CA PRO A 248 -7.59 14.58 6.13
C PRO A 248 -7.94 15.68 5.10
N THR A 249 -6.91 16.41 4.67
CA THR A 249 -6.99 17.29 3.50
C THR A 249 -5.89 16.89 2.52
N THR A 250 -6.23 16.83 1.23
CA THR A 250 -5.22 16.70 0.18
C THR A 250 -4.64 18.08 -0.13
N LYS A 251 -3.33 18.15 -0.37
CA LYS A 251 -2.64 19.38 -0.79
C LYS A 251 -1.96 19.20 -2.14
#